data_AF-A0A4R2PE85-F1
#
_entry.id   AF-A0A4R2PE85-F1
#
_cell.length_a   1.000
_cell.length_b   1.000
_cell.length_c   1.000
_cell.angle_alpha   90.00
_cell.angle_beta   90.00
_cell.angle_gamma   90.00
#
_symmetry.space_group_name_H-M   'P 1'
#
loop_
_entity.id
_entity.type
_entity.pdbx_description
1 polymer ?
#
loop_
_entity_poly.entity_id
_entity_poly.type
_entity_poly.pdbx_seq_one_letter_code
_entity_poly.pdbx_strand_id
1 'polypeptide(L)'
;MPAVTIRNISDETHRAIKARAAEHGRSAEAEMRAILEAAVRPAERLRLGSALSALSREAGLTNADFEALDQARDKTPATPMRFDR
;
A
#
# COMPACT_ATOMS: atom_id res chain seq x y z
N MET A 1 17.36 0.62 3.50
CA MET A 1 16.33 -0.32 4.02
C MET A 1 15.73 0.31 5.26
N PRO A 2 14.40 0.46 5.34
CA PRO A 2 13.78 0.87 6.60
C PRO A 2 14.04 -0.21 7.67
N ALA A 3 14.36 0.21 8.89
CA ALA A 3 14.60 -0.67 10.02
C ALA A 3 13.72 -0.24 11.20
N VAL A 4 13.20 -1.21 11.96
CA VAL A 4 12.35 -0.98 13.13
C VAL A 4 12.90 -1.79 14.29
N THR A 5 13.02 -1.16 15.46
CA THR A 5 13.36 -1.84 16.71
C THR A 5 12.16 -1.82 17.64
N ILE A 6 11.66 -2.99 18.02
CA ILE A 6 10.58 -3.13 19.00
C ILE A 6 11.23 -3.41 20.36
N ARG A 7 11.00 -2.52 21.32
CA ARG A 7 11.53 -2.67 22.69
C ARG A 7 10.44 -3.23 23.62
N ASN A 8 10.87 -3.86 24.71
CA ASN A 8 9.99 -4.37 25.77
C ASN A 8 8.93 -5.36 25.28
N ILE A 9 9.27 -6.21 24.30
CA ILE A 9 8.43 -7.35 23.94
C ILE A 9 8.47 -8.38 25.06
N SER A 10 7.31 -8.94 25.41
CA SER A 10 7.26 -10.01 26.41
C SER A 10 7.99 -11.25 25.90
N ASP A 11 8.62 -12.00 26.81
CA ASP A 11 9.29 -13.26 26.47
C ASP A 11 8.33 -14.27 25.85
N GLU A 12 7.09 -14.28 26.30
CA GLU A 12 6.02 -15.12 25.74
C GLU A 12 5.74 -14.78 24.28
N THR A 13 5.57 -13.49 23.95
CA THR A 13 5.35 -13.05 22.58
C THR A 13 6.55 -13.39 21.69
N HIS A 14 7.78 -13.17 22.17
CA HIS A 14 8.98 -13.51 21.41
C HIS A 14 9.09 -15.02 21.14
N ARG A 15 8.77 -15.87 22.13
CA ARG A 15 8.72 -17.33 21.96
C ARG A 15 7.64 -17.76 20.98
N ALA A 16 6.44 -17.18 21.06
CA ALA A 16 5.33 -17.47 20.16
C ALA A 16 5.69 -17.14 18.70
N ILE A 17 6.34 -15.99 18.45
CA ILE A 17 6.83 -15.61 17.12
C ILE A 17 7.87 -16.62 16.62
N LYS A 18 8.80 -17.04 17.48
CA LYS A 18 9.84 -18.01 17.10
C LYS A 18 9.25 -19.39 16.76
N ALA A 19 8.25 -19.85 17.52
CA ALA A 19 7.55 -21.09 17.25
C ALA A 19 6.82 -21.03 15.90
N ARG A 20 6.03 -19.97 15.67
CA ARG A 20 5.32 -19.74 14.41
C ARG A 20 6.27 -19.62 13.21
N ALA A 21 7.42 -18.96 13.39
CA ALA A 21 8.44 -18.86 12.35
C ALA A 21 9.00 -20.25 11.97
N ALA A 22 9.23 -21.12 12.96
CA ALA A 22 9.68 -22.49 12.73
C ALA A 22 8.64 -23.32 11.96
N GLU A 23 7.36 -23.19 12.32
CA GLU A 23 6.25 -23.83 11.59
C GLU A 23 6.18 -23.40 10.12
N HIS A 24 6.46 -22.13 9.83
CA HIS A 24 6.49 -21.59 8.47
C HIS A 24 7.83 -21.77 7.74
N GLY A 25 8.86 -22.36 8.37
CA GLY A 25 10.19 -22.51 7.79
C GLY A 25 10.92 -21.18 7.53
N ARG A 26 10.67 -20.16 8.37
CA ARG A 26 11.20 -18.79 8.25
C ARG A 26 12.02 -18.39 9.46
N SER A 27 12.83 -17.34 9.32
CA SER A 27 13.44 -16.68 10.48
C SER A 27 12.39 -15.90 11.28
N ALA A 28 12.66 -15.64 12.56
CA ALA A 28 11.77 -14.83 13.39
C ALA A 28 11.57 -13.42 12.82
N GLU A 29 12.62 -12.80 12.25
CA GLU A 29 12.52 -11.50 11.58
C GLU A 29 11.62 -11.56 10.33
N ALA A 30 11.76 -12.61 9.51
CA ALA A 30 10.92 -12.81 8.34
C ALA A 30 9.45 -13.01 8.71
N GLU A 31 9.17 -13.72 9.81
CA GLU A 31 7.82 -13.88 10.33
C GLU A 31 7.24 -12.58 10.88
N MET A 32 8.03 -11.80 11.64
CA MET A 32 7.61 -10.46 12.10
C MET A 32 7.26 -9.55 10.93
N ARG A 33 8.07 -9.56 9.86
CA ARG A 33 7.81 -8.81 8.64
C ARG A 33 6.50 -9.25 7.98
N ALA A 34 6.29 -10.56 7.85
CA ALA A 34 5.07 -11.11 7.26
C ALA A 34 3.82 -10.72 8.06
N ILE A 35 3.88 -10.76 9.39
CA ILE A 35 2.79 -10.33 10.28
C ILE A 35 2.48 -8.84 10.07
N LEU A 36 3.51 -7.99 10.07
CA LEU A 36 3.34 -6.56 9.86
C LEU A 36 2.76 -6.27 8.47
N GLU A 37 3.26 -6.92 7.42
CA GLU A 37 2.74 -6.76 6.06
C GLU A 37 1.28 -7.16 5.97
N ALA A 38 0.89 -8.29 6.55
CA ALA A 38 -0.50 -8.74 6.57
C ALA A 38 -1.41 -7.78 7.35
N ALA A 39 -0.93 -7.23 8.47
CA ALA A 39 -1.69 -6.29 9.29
C ALA A 39 -1.91 -4.93 8.60
N VAL A 40 -0.93 -4.44 7.83
CA VAL A 40 -1.01 -3.13 7.15
C VAL A 40 -1.51 -3.21 5.70
N ARG A 41 -1.65 -4.42 5.16
CA ARG A 41 -2.19 -4.68 3.81
C ARG A 41 -3.46 -5.52 3.93
N PRO A 42 -4.61 -4.92 4.30
CA PRO A 42 -5.86 -5.67 4.35
C PRO A 42 -6.12 -6.31 2.98
N ALA A 43 -6.57 -7.57 2.98
CA ALA A 43 -6.86 -8.32 1.74
C ALA A 43 -7.88 -7.60 0.85
N GLU A 44 -8.79 -6.85 1.48
CA GLU A 44 -9.81 -6.03 0.82
C GLU A 44 -9.30 -4.67 0.35
N ARG A 45 -8.00 -4.35 0.55
CA ARG A 45 -7.44 -3.09 0.08
C ARG A 45 -7.50 -3.08 -1.45
N LEU A 46 -8.46 -2.33 -1.97
CA LEU A 46 -8.56 -2.07 -3.39
C LEU A 46 -7.24 -1.44 -3.85
N ARG A 47 -6.51 -2.17 -4.70
CA ARG A 47 -5.33 -1.64 -5.38
C ARG A 47 -5.82 -0.71 -6.48
N LEU A 48 -6.29 0.48 -6.11
CA LEU A 48 -7.02 1.40 -6.99
C LEU A 48 -6.31 1.60 -8.34
N GLY A 49 -5.00 1.83 -8.34
CA GLY A 49 -4.23 1.96 -9.58
C GLY A 49 -4.25 0.70 -10.45
N SER A 50 -4.16 -0.49 -9.85
CA SER A 50 -4.27 -1.77 -10.58
C SER A 50 -5.69 -2.03 -11.08
N ALA A 51 -6.70 -1.72 -10.27
CA ALA A 51 -8.11 -1.86 -10.64
C ALA A 51 -8.47 -0.92 -11.81
N LEU A 52 -8.09 0.36 -11.72
CA LEU A 52 -8.25 1.33 -12.80
C LEU A 52 -7.48 0.91 -14.05
N SER A 53 -6.24 0.42 -13.91
CA SER A 53 -5.47 -0.07 -15.06
C SER A 53 -6.13 -1.26 -15.76
N ALA A 54 -6.70 -2.19 -15.01
CA ALA A 54 -7.45 -3.32 -15.57
C ALA A 54 -8.71 -2.85 -16.32
N LEU A 55 -9.49 -1.96 -15.69
CA LEU A 55 -10.69 -1.38 -16.29
C LEU A 55 -10.37 -0.61 -17.59
N SER A 56 -9.32 0.22 -17.59
CA SER A 56 -8.90 0.97 -18.78
C SER A 56 -8.54 0.04 -19.94
N ARG A 57 -7.86 -1.09 -19.65
CA ARG A 57 -7.52 -2.09 -20.66
C ARG A 57 -8.76 -2.81 -21.21
N GLU A 58 -9.68 -3.19 -20.34
CA GLU A 58 -10.95 -3.80 -20.75
C GLU A 58 -11.80 -2.86 -21.62
N ALA A 59 -11.80 -1.57 -21.28
CA ALA A 59 -12.46 -0.53 -22.07
C ALA A 59 -11.71 -0.15 -23.37
N GLY A 60 -10.53 -0.74 -23.63
CA GLY A 60 -9.74 -0.46 -24.84
C GLY A 60 -9.05 0.91 -24.85
N LEU A 61 -8.96 1.58 -23.70
CA LEU A 61 -8.31 2.89 -23.61
C LEU A 61 -6.80 2.77 -23.81
N THR A 62 -6.27 3.67 -24.62
CA THR A 62 -4.86 3.80 -24.96
C THR A 62 -4.28 5.08 -24.38
N ASN A 63 -2.96 5.21 -24.43
CA ASN A 63 -2.30 6.46 -24.01
C ASN A 63 -2.76 7.67 -24.85
N ALA A 64 -3.12 7.46 -26.12
CA ALA A 64 -3.61 8.54 -26.98
C ALA A 64 -4.95 9.13 -26.48
N ASP A 65 -5.82 8.30 -25.91
CA ASP A 65 -7.09 8.74 -25.32
C ASP A 65 -6.83 9.64 -24.09
N PHE A 66 -5.82 9.31 -23.28
CA PHE A 66 -5.42 10.14 -22.13
C PHE A 66 -4.70 11.42 -22.55
N GLU A 67 -3.90 11.38 -23.62
CA GLU A 67 -3.26 12.58 -24.19
C GLU A 67 -4.31 13.57 -24.67
N ALA A 68 -5.34 13.11 -25.37
CA ALA A 68 -6.45 13.97 -25.82
C ALA A 68 -7.18 14.62 -24.63
N LEU A 69 -7.40 13.87 -23.54
CA LEU A 69 -7.99 14.42 -22.31
C LEU A 69 -7.08 15.46 -21.63
N ASP A 70 -5.76 15.25 -21.59
CA ASP A 70 -4.83 16.22 -20.99
C ASP A 70 -4.75 17.53 -21.80
N GLN A 71 -4.90 17.46 -23.13
CA GLN A 71 -5.00 18.64 -23.99
C GLN A 71 -6.31 19.41 -23.77
N ALA A 72 -7.42 18.69 -23.56
CA ALA A 72 -8.72 19.31 -23.30
C ALA A 72 -8.91 19.78 -21.84
N ARG A 73 -8.02 19.37 -20.93
CA ARG A 73 -8.11 19.72 -19.50
C ARG A 73 -7.91 21.22 -19.30
N ASP A 74 -8.81 21.83 -18.54
CA ASP A 74 -8.58 23.19 -18.02
C ASP A 74 -7.35 23.20 -17.10
N LYS A 75 -6.36 24.02 -17.45
CA LYS A 75 -5.11 24.17 -16.71
C LYS A 75 -5.14 25.40 -15.80
N THR A 76 -6.28 26.11 -15.74
CA THR A 76 -6.47 27.25 -14.84
C THR A 76 -6.33 26.78 -13.40
N PRO A 77 -5.35 27.30 -12.64
CA PRO A 77 -5.20 26.95 -11.24
C PRO A 77 -6.49 27.24 -10.45
N ALA A 78 -6.85 26.35 -9.54
CA ALA A 78 -7.99 26.59 -8.66
C ALA A 78 -7.76 27.88 -7.85
N THR A 79 -8.80 28.68 -7.69
CA THR A 79 -8.72 29.86 -6.81
C THR A 79 -8.60 29.37 -5.37
N PRO A 80 -7.54 29.75 -4.61
CA PRO A 80 -7.35 29.29 -3.25
C PRO A 80 -8.50 29.72 -2.35
N MET A 81 -8.97 28.81 -1.49
CA MET A 81 -9.92 29.16 -0.43
C MET A 81 -9.28 30.18 0.51
N ARG A 82 -9.94 31.32 0.71
CA ARG A 82 -9.53 32.30 1.72
C ARG A 82 -10.11 31.88 3.06
N PHE A 83 -9.23 31.69 4.04
CA PHE A 83 -9.63 31.51 5.43
C PHE A 83 -9.52 32.88 6.10
N ASP A 84 -10.63 33.62 6.11
CA ASP A 84 -10.71 34.87 6.86
C ASP A 84 -10.75 34.52 8.36
N ARG A 85 -10.10 35.35 9.19
CA ARG A 85 -10.04 35.20 10.65
C ARG A 85 -11.32 35.63 11.33
#